data_AF-A0A7Y9LAF9-F1
#
_entry.id   AF-A0A7Y9LAF9-F1
#
_cell.length_a   1.000
_cell.length_b   1.000
_cell.length_c   1.000
_cell.angle_alpha   90.00
_cell.angle_beta   90.00
_cell.angle_gamma   90.00
#
_symmetry.space_group_name_H-M   'P 1'
#
loop_
_entity.id
_entity.type
_entity.pdbx_description
1 polymer ?
#
loop_
_entity_poly.entity_id
_entity_poly.type
_entity_poly.pdbx_seq_one_letter_code
_entity_poly.pdbx_strand_id
1 'polypeptide(L)'
;MIIDAHQHFWRLGEAEQPWRRDDHHRIARDYLPNDLITAAAGTPVTGTVLVESVDGPAENDRLAVFAEQPPVVGVVGWLPLADPAAARRELDRMAVPTLSGVRCLIGAAPIAWTRDPEVRALFAELAGRGLAWDVVPVTAEQAAAVIDLAVAVPELKIVLDHLARPPIETAGWQPWADQVARLADLPSVAIKLSIGLDVLSAWESWQADALPRYVEWAIRRFGPERCMLASNWPVVELRAPYARAWHDVGAVAAAVCDAPGLAEISGGTARRWYGLPDHPPSRGNPTPEGDPLIMTTRTDSTRADSTATYPTKADPDRLGTLYRYLRVVDVVDALDGIGYFNIGLVSPELRPIWSGMRFFGEAATIRAVPSNKPMWKLDTTEDIVAAHGRWFAKYPQAKLPTDLAPGHVVVMDSGGGPETGYWGSENSMGAILGGAVGIVTDGYCRDTAELATQRTPIVSRHRGRTIIPGRIEAIETQTTIACGGAQVNPGDIVGADDDGVVVVPKEVAHEVATHARAILLSDMRARRSKYERLGLPHDPSIDADAVEAYYDGV
;
A
#
# COMPACT_ATOMS: atom_id res chain seq x y z
N MET A 1 14.93 -1.14 1.79
CA MET A 1 13.59 -1.66 1.42
C MET A 1 13.62 -3.16 1.60
N ILE A 2 12.65 -3.73 2.31
CA ILE A 2 12.40 -5.18 2.34
C ILE A 2 11.28 -5.45 1.35
N ILE A 3 11.47 -6.44 0.48
CA ILE A 3 10.62 -6.70 -0.67
C ILE A 3 10.12 -8.13 -0.62
N ASP A 4 8.80 -8.28 -0.68
CA ASP A 4 8.18 -9.55 -1.03
C ASP A 4 8.22 -9.71 -2.55
N ALA A 5 9.11 -10.58 -3.04
CA ALA A 5 9.37 -10.72 -4.46
C ALA A 5 8.27 -11.49 -5.22
N HIS A 6 7.19 -11.91 -4.55
CA HIS A 6 6.14 -12.66 -5.25
C HIS A 6 4.80 -12.62 -4.52
N GLN A 7 3.86 -11.89 -5.11
CA GLN A 7 2.45 -11.93 -4.72
C GLN A 7 1.53 -11.71 -5.93
N HIS A 8 0.26 -12.04 -5.76
CA HIS A 8 -0.78 -11.95 -6.78
C HIS A 8 -1.99 -11.15 -6.27
N PHE A 9 -2.70 -10.52 -7.19
CA PHE A 9 -4.04 -9.98 -6.94
C PHE A 9 -5.03 -10.55 -7.95
N TRP A 10 -6.29 -10.70 -7.54
CA TRP A 10 -7.36 -11.04 -8.46
C TRP A 10 -8.72 -10.64 -7.91
N ARG A 11 -9.67 -10.50 -8.83
CA ARG A 11 -11.11 -10.44 -8.57
C ARG A 11 -11.76 -11.62 -9.28
N LEU A 12 -12.38 -12.53 -8.54
CA LEU A 12 -12.95 -13.75 -9.10
C LEU A 12 -14.12 -13.46 -10.04
N GLY A 13 -14.80 -12.33 -9.87
CA GLY A 13 -15.84 -11.87 -10.79
C GLY A 13 -15.31 -11.33 -12.13
N GLU A 14 -14.01 -11.01 -12.24
CA GLU A 14 -13.40 -10.44 -13.45
C GLU A 14 -12.60 -11.49 -14.25
N ALA A 15 -11.96 -12.43 -13.55
CA ALA A 15 -11.22 -13.51 -14.18
C ALA A 15 -11.27 -14.78 -13.35
N GLU A 16 -11.64 -15.89 -13.99
CA GLU A 16 -11.51 -17.20 -13.39
C GLU A 16 -10.04 -17.54 -13.15
N GLN A 17 -9.76 -18.28 -12.09
CA GLN A 17 -8.45 -18.80 -11.74
C GLN A 17 -8.45 -20.30 -12.06
N PRO A 18 -8.15 -20.72 -13.32
CA PRO A 18 -8.41 -22.09 -13.80
C PRO A 18 -7.55 -23.16 -13.10
N TRP A 19 -6.46 -22.75 -12.46
CA TRP A 19 -5.61 -23.60 -11.65
C TRP A 19 -6.17 -23.85 -10.23
N ARG A 20 -7.16 -23.05 -9.79
CA ARG A 20 -7.78 -23.19 -8.47
C ARG A 20 -8.73 -24.38 -8.47
N ARG A 21 -8.62 -25.23 -7.46
CA ARG A 21 -9.50 -26.38 -7.25
C ARG A 21 -10.64 -26.03 -6.29
N ASP A 22 -11.66 -26.87 -6.24
CA ASP A 22 -12.82 -26.66 -5.36
C ASP A 22 -12.45 -26.69 -3.88
N ASP A 23 -11.45 -27.49 -3.49
CA ASP A 23 -10.95 -27.62 -2.12
C ASP A 23 -10.10 -26.42 -1.65
N HIS A 24 -9.80 -25.46 -2.56
CA HIS A 24 -9.04 -24.25 -2.27
C HIS A 24 -9.92 -23.12 -1.68
N HIS A 25 -10.80 -23.45 -0.72
CA HIS A 25 -11.80 -22.52 -0.18
C HIS A 25 -11.21 -21.23 0.38
N ARG A 26 -10.01 -21.28 0.98
CA ARG A 26 -9.37 -20.12 1.59
C ARG A 26 -9.04 -19.02 0.58
N ILE A 27 -8.75 -19.41 -0.66
CA ILE A 27 -8.40 -18.49 -1.74
C ILE A 27 -9.53 -18.29 -2.76
N ALA A 28 -10.74 -18.79 -2.45
CA ALA A 28 -11.93 -18.62 -3.26
C ALA A 28 -12.65 -17.29 -2.96
N ARG A 29 -11.90 -16.19 -2.94
CA ARG A 29 -12.40 -14.82 -2.79
C ARG A 29 -11.50 -13.83 -3.53
N ASP A 30 -11.93 -12.58 -3.60
CA ASP A 30 -11.10 -11.48 -4.10
C ASP A 30 -9.93 -11.19 -3.15
N TYR A 31 -8.80 -10.85 -3.76
CA TYR A 31 -7.59 -10.42 -3.07
C TYR A 31 -7.03 -9.19 -3.75
N LEU A 32 -7.06 -8.08 -3.00
CA LEU A 32 -6.74 -6.75 -3.49
C LEU A 32 -5.56 -6.14 -2.71
N PRO A 33 -4.99 -5.01 -3.17
CA PRO A 33 -3.88 -4.34 -2.48
C PRO A 33 -4.10 -4.11 -0.97
N ASN A 34 -5.30 -3.70 -0.56
CA ASN A 34 -5.63 -3.50 0.86
C ASN A 34 -5.66 -4.81 1.68
N ASP A 35 -6.07 -5.94 1.09
CA ASP A 35 -6.00 -7.24 1.75
C ASP A 35 -4.54 -7.62 2.02
N LEU A 36 -3.63 -7.36 1.08
CA LEU A 36 -2.20 -7.61 1.27
C LEU A 36 -1.61 -6.72 2.35
N ILE A 37 -1.93 -5.42 2.38
CA ILE A 37 -1.48 -4.50 3.44
C ILE A 37 -1.90 -5.03 4.81
N THR A 38 -3.13 -5.53 4.93
CA THR A 38 -3.66 -6.11 6.16
C THR A 38 -2.94 -7.41 6.52
N ALA A 39 -2.75 -8.31 5.54
CA ALA A 39 -2.10 -9.60 5.76
C ALA A 39 -0.60 -9.45 6.11
N ALA A 40 0.07 -8.46 5.52
CA ALA A 40 1.47 -8.14 5.76
C ALA A 40 1.71 -7.28 7.01
N ALA A 41 0.66 -6.83 7.70
CA ALA A 41 0.78 -6.06 8.92
C ALA A 41 1.63 -6.79 9.97
N GLY A 42 2.60 -6.09 10.55
CA GLY A 42 3.55 -6.66 11.52
C GLY A 42 4.74 -7.39 10.90
N THR A 43 4.80 -7.52 9.57
CA THR A 43 6.04 -7.88 8.86
C THR A 43 6.83 -6.61 8.49
N PRO A 44 8.15 -6.69 8.26
CA PRO A 44 8.93 -5.52 7.91
C PRO A 44 8.91 -5.25 6.39
N VAL A 45 8.01 -5.90 5.63
CA VAL A 45 7.88 -5.74 4.17
C VAL A 45 7.41 -4.33 3.84
N THR A 46 8.10 -3.69 2.89
CA THR A 46 7.87 -2.30 2.49
C THR A 46 7.54 -2.14 1.00
N GLY A 47 7.67 -3.20 0.22
CA GLY A 47 7.35 -3.23 -1.20
C GLY A 47 7.08 -4.66 -1.66
N THR A 48 6.31 -4.83 -2.73
CA THR A 48 6.06 -6.15 -3.33
C THR A 48 6.26 -6.15 -4.84
N VAL A 49 6.63 -7.31 -5.38
CA VAL A 49 6.58 -7.59 -6.83
C VAL A 49 5.26 -8.29 -7.11
N LEU A 50 4.40 -7.62 -7.88
CA LEU A 50 3.12 -8.15 -8.32
C LEU A 50 3.33 -9.03 -9.55
N VAL A 51 2.88 -10.28 -9.50
CA VAL A 51 3.06 -11.27 -10.56
C VAL A 51 1.70 -11.66 -11.15
N GLU A 52 1.64 -11.83 -12.47
CA GLU A 52 0.48 -12.37 -13.18
C GLU A 52 -0.06 -13.65 -12.50
N SER A 53 -1.38 -13.77 -12.44
CA SER A 53 -2.11 -14.91 -11.84
C SER A 53 -2.72 -15.85 -12.87
N VAL A 54 -2.94 -15.39 -14.11
CA VAL A 54 -3.56 -16.14 -15.20
C VAL A 54 -3.01 -15.69 -16.55
N ASP A 55 -3.05 -16.61 -17.51
CA ASP A 55 -2.59 -16.31 -18.87
C ASP A 55 -3.61 -15.47 -19.66
N GLY A 56 -3.17 -14.30 -20.14
CA GLY A 56 -3.87 -13.54 -21.17
C GLY A 56 -3.64 -12.02 -21.12
N PRO A 57 -3.87 -11.28 -22.21
CA PRO A 57 -3.70 -9.82 -22.25
C PRO A 57 -4.51 -9.07 -21.19
N ALA A 58 -5.71 -9.57 -20.89
CA ALA A 58 -6.60 -8.97 -19.90
C ALA A 58 -6.02 -9.03 -18.47
N GLU A 59 -5.06 -9.94 -18.20
CA GLU A 59 -4.32 -9.94 -16.94
C GLU A 59 -3.42 -8.70 -16.84
N ASN A 60 -2.69 -8.35 -17.90
CA ASN A 60 -1.83 -7.16 -17.90
C ASN A 60 -2.63 -5.87 -17.65
N ASP A 61 -3.84 -5.77 -18.20
CA ASP A 61 -4.72 -4.63 -17.98
C ASP A 61 -5.15 -4.52 -16.50
N ARG A 62 -5.40 -5.66 -15.84
CA ARG A 62 -5.72 -5.70 -14.40
C ARG A 62 -4.48 -5.44 -13.53
N LEU A 63 -3.33 -6.02 -13.88
CA LEU A 63 -2.06 -5.78 -13.20
C LEU A 63 -1.69 -4.30 -13.24
N ALA A 64 -1.95 -3.60 -14.35
CA ALA A 64 -1.70 -2.16 -14.45
C ALA A 64 -2.49 -1.37 -13.40
N VAL A 65 -3.78 -1.68 -13.23
CA VAL A 65 -4.65 -1.05 -12.22
C VAL A 65 -4.22 -1.39 -10.79
N PHE A 66 -3.82 -2.63 -10.54
CA PHE A 66 -3.37 -3.03 -9.21
C PHE A 66 -2.01 -2.41 -8.84
N ALA A 67 -1.11 -2.26 -9.82
CA ALA A 67 0.22 -1.73 -9.62
C ALA A 67 0.25 -0.22 -9.30
N GLU A 68 -0.82 0.51 -9.57
CA GLU A 68 -0.95 1.92 -9.15
C GLU A 68 -1.11 2.07 -7.62
N GLN A 69 -1.42 0.98 -6.92
CA GLN A 69 -1.69 0.97 -5.49
C GLN A 69 -0.48 0.44 -4.70
N PRO A 70 -0.17 1.05 -3.53
CA PRO A 70 0.86 0.49 -2.66
C PRO A 70 0.44 -0.91 -2.16
N PRO A 71 1.40 -1.79 -1.84
CA PRO A 71 2.85 -1.57 -1.81
C PRO A 71 3.59 -2.04 -3.09
N VAL A 72 2.95 -2.09 -4.26
CA VAL A 72 3.58 -2.62 -5.48
C VAL A 72 4.74 -1.73 -5.95
N VAL A 73 5.93 -2.32 -6.11
CA VAL A 73 7.15 -1.62 -6.56
C VAL A 73 7.68 -2.14 -7.91
N GLY A 74 7.20 -3.29 -8.36
CA GLY A 74 7.49 -3.85 -9.67
C GLY A 74 6.41 -4.84 -10.10
N VAL A 75 6.28 -5.04 -11.41
CA VAL A 75 5.28 -5.94 -11.99
C VAL A 75 5.93 -6.97 -12.91
N VAL A 76 5.53 -8.22 -12.77
CA VAL A 76 5.82 -9.32 -13.69
C VAL A 76 4.54 -9.60 -14.47
N GLY A 77 4.49 -9.09 -15.70
CA GLY A 77 3.33 -9.21 -16.58
C GLY A 77 3.26 -10.53 -17.33
N TRP A 78 2.15 -10.79 -17.99
CA TRP A 78 1.98 -11.95 -18.85
C TRP A 78 2.47 -11.69 -20.29
N LEU A 79 3.13 -12.67 -20.92
CA LEU A 79 3.35 -12.69 -22.37
C LEU A 79 3.13 -14.11 -22.94
N PRO A 80 2.59 -14.25 -24.17
CA PRO A 80 2.52 -15.54 -24.85
C PRO A 80 3.88 -15.92 -25.46
N LEU A 81 4.85 -16.26 -24.61
CA LEU A 81 6.27 -16.43 -24.98
C LEU A 81 6.55 -17.50 -26.05
N ALA A 82 5.63 -18.45 -26.24
CA ALA A 82 5.71 -19.46 -27.31
C ALA A 82 5.32 -18.92 -28.70
N ASP A 83 4.72 -17.73 -28.79
CA ASP A 83 4.40 -17.01 -30.03
C ASP A 83 5.11 -15.64 -30.01
N PRO A 84 6.32 -15.53 -30.58
CA PRO A 84 7.08 -14.29 -30.57
C PRO A 84 6.36 -13.10 -31.19
N ALA A 85 5.55 -13.33 -32.22
CA ALA A 85 4.81 -12.25 -32.88
C ALA A 85 3.68 -11.74 -31.98
N ALA A 86 2.95 -12.62 -31.30
CA ALA A 86 1.95 -12.23 -30.32
C ALA A 86 2.57 -11.58 -29.08
N ALA A 87 3.71 -12.09 -28.61
CA ALA A 87 4.42 -11.52 -27.46
C ALA A 87 4.89 -10.09 -27.72
N ARG A 88 5.47 -9.81 -28.90
CA ARG A 88 5.84 -8.44 -29.29
C ARG A 88 4.62 -7.51 -29.37
N ARG A 89 3.51 -7.98 -29.97
CA ARG A 89 2.26 -7.20 -30.02
C ARG A 89 1.72 -6.88 -28.63
N GLU A 90 1.76 -7.85 -27.71
CA GLU A 90 1.30 -7.63 -26.34
C GLU A 90 2.23 -6.69 -25.58
N LEU A 91 3.55 -6.84 -25.76
CA LEU A 91 4.56 -5.96 -25.17
C LEU A 91 4.42 -4.51 -25.62
N ASP A 92 4.03 -4.29 -26.88
CA ASP A 92 3.76 -2.94 -27.41
C ASP A 92 2.40 -2.40 -26.96
N ARG A 93 1.42 -3.28 -26.66
CA ARG A 93 0.06 -2.91 -26.23
C ARG A 93 0.01 -2.57 -24.74
N MET A 94 0.65 -3.39 -23.90
CA MET A 94 0.44 -3.34 -22.46
C MET A 94 0.97 -2.04 -21.85
N ALA A 95 0.15 -1.40 -21.02
CA ALA A 95 0.49 -0.17 -20.30
C ALA A 95 0.73 -0.44 -18.80
N VAL A 96 1.55 -1.46 -18.50
CA VAL A 96 1.84 -1.86 -17.12
C VAL A 96 2.90 -0.93 -16.52
N PRO A 97 2.58 -0.16 -15.46
CA PRO A 97 3.57 0.68 -14.79
C PRO A 97 4.60 -0.22 -14.09
N THR A 98 5.85 0.26 -14.02
CA THR A 98 6.97 -0.45 -13.37
C THR A 98 7.12 -1.92 -13.81
N LEU A 99 6.81 -2.23 -15.08
CA LEU A 99 7.04 -3.54 -15.67
C LEU A 99 8.52 -3.91 -15.54
N SER A 100 8.77 -4.96 -14.77
CA SER A 100 10.10 -5.40 -14.33
C SER A 100 10.45 -6.80 -14.82
N GLY A 101 9.44 -7.56 -15.24
CA GLY A 101 9.63 -8.89 -15.80
C GLY A 101 8.38 -9.38 -16.51
N VAL A 102 8.48 -10.58 -17.06
CA VAL A 102 7.38 -11.27 -17.73
C VAL A 102 7.32 -12.73 -17.33
N ARG A 103 6.14 -13.32 -17.41
CA ARG A 103 5.86 -14.73 -17.10
C ARG A 103 4.78 -15.28 -18.03
N CYS A 104 4.74 -16.61 -18.12
CA CYS A 104 3.59 -17.37 -18.59
C CYS A 104 3.46 -18.64 -17.75
N LEU A 105 2.24 -19.11 -17.53
CA LEU A 105 1.99 -20.32 -16.76
C LEU A 105 2.32 -21.58 -17.59
N ILE A 106 3.50 -22.17 -17.37
CA ILE A 106 3.94 -23.35 -18.14
C ILE A 106 3.41 -24.68 -17.61
N GLY A 107 2.96 -24.73 -16.34
CA GLY A 107 2.53 -25.95 -15.68
C GLY A 107 3.51 -27.10 -15.86
N ALA A 108 3.01 -28.31 -16.14
CA ALA A 108 3.83 -29.47 -16.51
C ALA A 108 4.03 -29.63 -18.03
N ALA A 109 3.60 -28.66 -18.83
CA ALA A 109 3.68 -28.75 -20.29
C ALA A 109 5.14 -28.62 -20.78
N PRO A 110 5.53 -29.32 -21.85
CA PRO A 110 6.86 -29.16 -22.43
C PRO A 110 7.12 -27.73 -22.92
N ILE A 111 8.28 -27.18 -22.58
CA ILE A 111 8.71 -25.83 -23.01
C ILE A 111 9.77 -25.87 -24.11
N ALA A 112 9.71 -26.87 -24.99
CA ALA A 112 10.69 -27.03 -26.07
C ALA A 112 10.73 -25.83 -27.04
N TRP A 113 9.67 -25.02 -27.08
CA TRP A 113 9.59 -23.76 -27.82
C TRP A 113 10.69 -22.75 -27.42
N THR A 114 11.26 -22.84 -26.21
CA THR A 114 12.44 -22.03 -25.78
C THR A 114 13.70 -22.24 -26.64
N ARG A 115 13.74 -23.31 -27.45
CA ARG A 115 14.84 -23.59 -28.38
C ARG A 115 14.65 -22.95 -29.75
N ASP A 116 13.46 -22.42 -30.05
CA ASP A 116 13.18 -21.75 -31.31
C ASP A 116 14.04 -20.46 -31.44
N PRO A 117 14.73 -20.24 -32.56
CA PRO A 117 15.53 -19.03 -32.77
C PRO A 117 14.75 -17.72 -32.61
N GLU A 118 13.50 -17.64 -33.04
CA GLU A 118 12.67 -16.42 -32.90
C GLU A 118 12.24 -16.19 -31.45
N VAL A 119 11.99 -17.27 -30.69
CA VAL A 119 11.75 -17.18 -29.25
C VAL A 119 13.00 -16.69 -28.53
N ARG A 120 14.19 -17.20 -28.90
CA ARG A 120 15.47 -16.72 -28.34
C ARG A 120 15.73 -15.26 -28.67
N ALA A 121 15.39 -14.82 -29.89
CA ALA A 121 15.45 -13.42 -30.27
C ALA A 121 14.53 -12.55 -29.40
N LEU A 122 13.28 -12.98 -29.17
CA LEU A 122 12.38 -12.31 -28.22
C LEU A 122 13.00 -12.21 -26.82
N PHE A 123 13.56 -13.30 -26.28
CA PHE A 123 14.20 -13.26 -24.96
C PHE A 123 15.42 -12.33 -24.91
N ALA A 124 16.20 -12.24 -25.97
CA ALA A 124 17.29 -11.26 -26.08
C ALA A 124 16.74 -9.82 -26.11
N GLU A 125 15.62 -9.57 -26.78
CA GLU A 125 14.92 -8.27 -26.75
C GLU A 125 14.42 -7.92 -25.35
N LEU A 126 13.83 -8.88 -24.63
CA LEU A 126 13.39 -8.71 -23.24
C LEU A 126 14.57 -8.37 -22.32
N ALA A 127 15.69 -9.09 -22.46
CA ALA A 127 16.92 -8.82 -21.74
C ALA A 127 17.46 -7.40 -22.03
N GLY A 128 17.44 -6.98 -23.31
CA GLY A 128 17.83 -5.62 -23.72
C GLY A 128 16.95 -4.52 -23.14
N ARG A 129 15.69 -4.83 -22.82
CA ARG A 129 14.76 -3.94 -22.09
C ARG A 129 14.91 -4.01 -20.57
N GLY A 130 15.79 -4.86 -20.06
CA GLY A 130 15.99 -5.09 -18.63
C GLY A 130 14.90 -5.92 -17.95
N LEU A 131 14.04 -6.59 -18.72
CA LEU A 131 12.94 -7.40 -18.19
C LEU A 131 13.45 -8.80 -17.82
N ALA A 132 13.16 -9.23 -16.59
CA ALA A 132 13.42 -10.60 -16.15
C ALA A 132 12.37 -11.58 -16.71
N TRP A 133 12.72 -12.85 -16.79
CA TRP A 133 11.77 -13.94 -17.04
C TRP A 133 11.56 -14.77 -15.77
N ASP A 134 10.35 -14.76 -15.24
CA ASP A 134 9.96 -15.60 -14.11
C ASP A 134 9.46 -16.95 -14.62
N VAL A 135 9.87 -18.05 -13.98
CA VAL A 135 9.51 -19.40 -14.43
C VAL A 135 9.49 -20.42 -13.28
N VAL A 136 8.52 -21.33 -13.30
CA VAL A 136 8.43 -22.48 -12.39
C VAL A 136 8.74 -23.77 -13.16
N PRO A 137 10.00 -24.22 -13.27
CA PRO A 137 10.30 -25.51 -13.86
C PRO A 137 9.92 -26.62 -12.87
N VAL A 138 8.96 -27.46 -13.25
CA VAL A 138 8.48 -28.59 -12.43
C VAL A 138 8.94 -29.95 -12.94
N THR A 139 9.52 -30.03 -14.14
CA THR A 139 10.11 -31.26 -14.70
C THR A 139 11.59 -31.13 -15.01
N ALA A 140 12.27 -32.28 -15.12
CA ALA A 140 13.68 -32.33 -15.53
C ALA A 140 13.91 -31.76 -16.93
N GLU A 141 12.99 -31.98 -17.87
CA GLU A 141 13.11 -31.42 -19.22
C GLU A 141 12.92 -29.91 -19.23
N GLN A 142 12.02 -29.37 -18.40
CA GLN A 142 11.85 -27.92 -18.24
C GLN A 142 13.10 -27.30 -17.63
N ALA A 143 13.67 -27.88 -16.55
CA ALA A 143 14.92 -27.41 -15.98
C ALA A 143 16.08 -27.41 -16.99
N ALA A 144 16.18 -28.47 -17.81
CA ALA A 144 17.18 -28.53 -18.88
C ALA A 144 16.93 -27.46 -19.97
N ALA A 145 15.68 -27.19 -20.34
CA ALA A 145 15.35 -26.14 -21.30
C ALA A 145 15.65 -24.73 -20.78
N VAL A 146 15.44 -24.48 -19.48
CA VAL A 146 15.83 -23.21 -18.83
C VAL A 146 17.36 -23.04 -18.86
N ILE A 147 18.13 -24.09 -18.56
CA ILE A 147 19.60 -24.08 -18.68
C ILE A 147 20.02 -23.76 -20.12
N ASP A 148 19.43 -24.45 -21.11
CA ASP A 148 19.73 -24.24 -22.53
C ASP A 148 19.45 -22.79 -22.96
N LEU A 149 18.36 -22.19 -22.48
CA LEU A 149 18.01 -20.79 -22.77
C LEU A 149 18.99 -19.81 -22.09
N ALA A 150 19.29 -20.01 -20.81
CA ALA A 150 20.23 -19.17 -20.06
C ALA A 150 21.63 -19.14 -20.70
N VAL A 151 22.07 -20.26 -21.26
CA VAL A 151 23.33 -20.35 -22.01
C VAL A 151 23.23 -19.65 -23.36
N ALA A 152 22.09 -19.73 -24.03
CA ALA A 152 21.87 -19.12 -25.34
C ALA A 152 21.67 -17.59 -25.27
N VAL A 153 21.13 -17.08 -24.16
CA VAL A 153 20.86 -15.65 -23.92
C VAL A 153 21.41 -15.27 -22.53
N PRO A 154 22.73 -15.17 -22.36
CA PRO A 154 23.36 -14.98 -21.05
C PRO A 154 23.01 -13.66 -20.37
N GLU A 155 22.56 -12.65 -21.12
CA GLU A 155 22.10 -11.37 -20.61
C GLU A 155 20.68 -11.43 -19.99
N LEU A 156 19.89 -12.47 -20.31
CA LEU A 156 18.55 -12.63 -19.77
C LEU A 156 18.63 -13.03 -18.30
N LYS A 157 18.07 -12.18 -17.43
CA LYS A 157 17.83 -12.55 -16.04
C LYS A 157 16.65 -13.50 -15.94
N ILE A 158 16.88 -14.69 -15.40
CA ILE A 158 15.86 -15.72 -15.18
C ILE A 158 15.64 -15.87 -13.68
N VAL A 159 14.40 -15.76 -13.23
CA VAL A 159 14.02 -15.93 -11.83
C VAL A 159 13.20 -17.20 -11.67
N LEU A 160 13.76 -18.16 -10.93
CA LEU A 160 13.09 -19.41 -10.60
C LEU A 160 12.09 -19.16 -9.47
N ASP A 161 10.81 -19.36 -9.78
CA ASP A 161 9.75 -19.25 -8.80
C ASP A 161 9.74 -20.48 -7.87
N HIS A 162 9.33 -20.25 -6.61
CA HIS A 162 8.99 -21.30 -5.63
C HIS A 162 10.03 -22.41 -5.44
N LEU A 163 11.30 -22.03 -5.27
CA LEU A 163 12.41 -22.98 -5.11
C LEU A 163 12.57 -23.98 -6.28
N ALA A 164 12.05 -23.66 -7.47
CA ALA A 164 11.97 -24.56 -8.62
C ALA A 164 11.29 -25.90 -8.28
N ARG A 165 10.17 -25.82 -7.53
CA ARG A 165 9.33 -26.95 -7.14
C ARG A 165 10.12 -28.08 -6.42
N PRO A 166 10.48 -27.89 -5.15
CA PRO A 166 11.04 -28.95 -4.33
C PRO A 166 10.00 -30.03 -3.99
N PRO A 167 10.37 -31.32 -3.91
CA PRO A 167 9.48 -32.41 -3.51
C PRO A 167 9.33 -32.52 -1.98
N ILE A 168 8.91 -31.43 -1.34
CA ILE A 168 8.83 -31.33 0.12
C ILE A 168 7.76 -32.26 0.69
N GLU A 169 6.63 -32.39 -0.02
CA GLU A 169 5.49 -33.21 0.35
C GLU A 169 5.83 -34.70 0.48
N THR A 170 6.88 -35.17 -0.20
CA THR A 170 7.37 -36.55 -0.09
C THR A 170 8.73 -36.65 0.62
N ALA A 171 9.21 -35.55 1.21
CA ALA A 171 10.58 -35.41 1.73
C ALA A 171 11.68 -35.85 0.73
N GLY A 172 11.40 -35.71 -0.57
CA GLY A 172 12.28 -36.11 -1.66
C GLY A 172 13.49 -35.20 -1.81
N TRP A 173 14.43 -35.56 -2.70
CA TRP A 173 15.67 -34.79 -2.89
C TRP A 173 16.15 -34.75 -4.33
N GLN A 174 16.54 -35.90 -4.89
CA GLN A 174 16.81 -36.04 -6.30
C GLN A 174 15.52 -36.24 -7.11
N PRO A 175 15.45 -35.77 -8.36
CA PRO A 175 16.51 -35.06 -9.10
C PRO A 175 16.58 -33.54 -8.81
N TRP A 176 15.66 -33.00 -8.01
CA TRP A 176 15.54 -31.56 -7.74
C TRP A 176 16.86 -30.92 -7.28
N ALA A 177 17.55 -31.54 -6.32
CA ALA A 177 18.77 -30.95 -5.76
C ALA A 177 19.88 -30.76 -6.80
N ASP A 178 20.02 -31.72 -7.72
CA ASP A 178 21.00 -31.67 -8.82
C ASP A 178 20.59 -30.63 -9.88
N GLN A 179 19.30 -30.50 -10.16
CA GLN A 179 18.77 -29.49 -11.08
C GLN A 179 18.98 -28.08 -10.55
N VAL A 180 18.64 -27.84 -9.28
CA VAL A 180 18.87 -26.55 -8.60
C VAL A 180 20.36 -26.21 -8.58
N ALA A 181 21.25 -27.18 -8.33
CA ALA A 181 22.69 -26.95 -8.39
C ALA A 181 23.16 -26.53 -9.79
N ARG A 182 22.70 -27.23 -10.84
CA ARG A 182 23.05 -26.88 -12.24
C ARG A 182 22.50 -25.52 -12.68
N LEU A 183 21.30 -25.17 -12.22
CA LEU A 183 20.72 -23.84 -12.46
C LEU A 183 21.50 -22.75 -11.71
N ALA A 184 21.98 -23.04 -10.49
CA ALA A 184 22.79 -22.12 -9.70
C ALA A 184 24.19 -21.86 -10.29
N ASP A 185 24.73 -22.78 -11.10
CA ASP A 185 26.00 -22.58 -11.81
C ASP A 185 25.91 -21.47 -12.89
N LEU A 186 24.69 -21.08 -13.27
CA LEU A 186 24.44 -20.02 -14.26
C LEU A 186 24.29 -18.66 -13.55
N PRO A 187 25.16 -17.67 -13.83
CA PRO A 187 25.12 -16.38 -13.14
C PRO A 187 23.87 -15.56 -13.43
N SER A 188 23.20 -15.82 -14.57
CA SER A 188 21.97 -15.18 -15.01
C SER A 188 20.69 -15.79 -14.43
N VAL A 189 20.82 -16.75 -13.50
CA VAL A 189 19.68 -17.38 -12.80
C VAL A 189 19.67 -17.02 -11.30
N ALA A 190 18.51 -16.58 -10.81
CA ALA A 190 18.19 -16.39 -9.40
C ALA A 190 16.99 -17.23 -8.98
N ILE A 191 16.71 -17.29 -7.68
CA ILE A 191 15.64 -18.12 -7.12
C ILE A 191 14.85 -17.39 -6.03
N LYS A 192 13.52 -17.55 -6.07
CA LYS A 192 12.62 -17.12 -5.01
C LYS A 192 12.46 -18.22 -3.96
N LEU A 193 12.64 -17.81 -2.71
CA LEU A 193 12.41 -18.61 -1.51
C LEU A 193 10.94 -18.46 -1.12
N SER A 194 10.09 -19.27 -1.73
CA SER A 194 8.65 -19.34 -1.49
C SER A 194 8.14 -20.75 -1.76
N ILE A 195 6.90 -21.06 -1.33
CA ILE A 195 6.28 -22.37 -1.54
C ILE A 195 5.19 -22.27 -2.60
N GLY A 196 5.26 -23.15 -3.59
CA GLY A 196 4.36 -23.17 -4.74
C GLY A 196 2.99 -23.78 -4.44
N LEU A 197 2.03 -23.51 -5.33
CA LEU A 197 0.65 -23.99 -5.24
C LEU A 197 0.53 -25.50 -5.08
N ASP A 198 1.36 -26.28 -5.78
CA ASP A 198 1.29 -27.74 -5.81
C ASP A 198 1.69 -28.36 -4.46
N VAL A 199 2.78 -27.88 -3.87
CA VAL A 199 3.22 -28.29 -2.52
C VAL A 199 2.18 -27.86 -1.47
N LEU A 200 1.71 -26.61 -1.54
CA LEU A 200 0.65 -26.10 -0.65
C LEU A 200 -0.63 -26.94 -0.76
N SER A 201 -0.99 -27.35 -1.96
CA SER A 201 -2.17 -28.19 -2.23
C SER A 201 -2.04 -29.61 -1.71
N ALA A 202 -0.81 -30.14 -1.61
CA ALA A 202 -0.53 -31.49 -1.12
C ALA A 202 -0.46 -31.58 0.41
N TRP A 203 -0.08 -30.49 1.09
CA TRP A 203 -0.04 -30.44 2.54
C TRP A 203 -1.44 -30.41 3.15
N GLU A 204 -1.61 -30.97 4.34
CA GLU A 204 -2.83 -30.79 5.15
C GLU A 204 -2.74 -29.54 6.05
N SER A 205 -1.53 -29.22 6.51
CA SER A 205 -1.22 -28.04 7.31
C SER A 205 0.17 -27.51 6.96
N TRP A 206 0.49 -26.27 7.33
CA TRP A 206 1.80 -25.68 7.05
C TRP A 206 2.95 -26.40 7.76
N GLN A 207 3.94 -26.85 6.99
CA GLN A 207 5.08 -27.64 7.48
C GLN A 207 6.36 -26.82 7.58
N ALA A 208 6.44 -25.92 8.57
CA ALA A 208 7.62 -25.06 8.79
C ALA A 208 8.92 -25.87 8.97
N ASP A 209 8.87 -27.00 9.69
CA ASP A 209 10.04 -27.83 9.99
C ASP A 209 10.67 -28.51 8.77
N ALA A 210 9.94 -28.59 7.65
CA ALA A 210 10.45 -29.15 6.41
C ALA A 210 11.24 -28.14 5.56
N LEU A 211 11.04 -26.83 5.80
CA LEU A 211 11.63 -25.74 5.01
C LEU A 211 13.17 -25.68 5.04
N PRO A 212 13.85 -25.85 6.21
CA PRO A 212 15.30 -25.65 6.30
C PRO A 212 16.08 -26.43 5.25
N ARG A 213 15.74 -27.71 5.07
CA ARG A 213 16.44 -28.60 4.13
C ARG A 213 16.52 -28.05 2.70
N TYR A 214 15.45 -27.42 2.21
CA TYR A 214 15.36 -26.97 0.82
C TYR A 214 15.81 -25.52 0.65
N VAL A 215 15.39 -24.64 1.57
CA VAL A 215 15.74 -23.22 1.55
C VAL A 215 17.24 -23.04 1.78
N GLU A 216 17.84 -23.74 2.74
CA GLU A 216 19.30 -23.68 2.97
C GLU A 216 20.09 -24.17 1.76
N TRP A 217 19.62 -25.22 1.07
CA TRP A 217 20.27 -25.71 -0.13
C TRP A 217 20.27 -24.68 -1.26
N ALA A 218 19.12 -24.05 -1.50
CA ALA A 218 19.02 -22.97 -2.48
C ALA A 218 19.99 -21.83 -2.13
N ILE A 219 20.00 -21.35 -0.87
CA ILE A 219 20.90 -20.28 -0.42
C ILE A 219 22.37 -20.67 -0.58
N ARG A 220 22.76 -21.89 -0.19
CA ARG A 220 24.15 -22.36 -0.32
C ARG A 220 24.60 -22.46 -1.78
N ARG A 221 23.69 -22.75 -2.72
CA ARG A 221 24.01 -22.91 -4.15
C ARG A 221 24.02 -21.59 -4.89
N PHE A 222 23.00 -20.75 -4.69
CA PHE A 222 22.87 -19.48 -5.38
C PHE A 222 23.71 -18.37 -4.75
N GLY A 223 23.90 -18.43 -3.43
CA GLY A 223 24.36 -17.31 -2.62
C GLY A 223 23.26 -16.29 -2.38
N PRO A 224 23.39 -15.44 -1.33
CA PRO A 224 22.36 -14.48 -0.95
C PRO A 224 22.00 -13.48 -2.06
N GLU A 225 23.00 -13.09 -2.85
CA GLU A 225 22.91 -12.17 -4.01
C GLU A 225 22.00 -12.65 -5.15
N ARG A 226 21.54 -13.91 -5.10
CA ARG A 226 20.68 -14.55 -6.11
C ARG A 226 19.50 -15.31 -5.48
N CYS A 227 19.23 -15.07 -4.20
CA CYS A 227 18.03 -15.55 -3.52
C CYS A 227 17.12 -14.38 -3.14
N MET A 228 15.81 -14.56 -3.22
CA MET A 228 14.80 -13.54 -2.88
C MET A 228 13.74 -14.12 -1.95
N LEU A 229 13.43 -13.47 -0.83
CA LEU A 229 12.23 -13.83 -0.05
C LEU A 229 10.96 -13.49 -0.83
N ALA A 230 10.00 -14.40 -0.76
CA ALA A 230 8.73 -14.30 -1.47
C ALA A 230 7.64 -15.00 -0.66
N SER A 231 6.44 -14.41 -0.61
CA SER A 231 5.32 -14.99 0.14
C SER A 231 4.52 -16.00 -0.68
N ASN A 232 4.39 -15.76 -1.99
CA ASN A 232 3.36 -16.37 -2.83
C ASN A 232 1.93 -16.09 -2.32
N TRP A 233 1.71 -14.92 -1.74
CA TRP A 233 0.39 -14.50 -1.30
C TRP A 233 -0.50 -14.16 -2.51
N PRO A 234 -1.82 -14.45 -2.44
CA PRO A 234 -2.54 -15.06 -1.34
C PRO A 234 -2.56 -16.59 -1.40
N VAL A 235 -1.88 -17.23 -2.36
CA VAL A 235 -1.85 -18.70 -2.49
C VAL A 235 -1.37 -19.37 -1.20
N VAL A 236 -0.37 -18.78 -0.52
CA VAL A 236 0.15 -19.27 0.77
C VAL A 236 -0.92 -19.35 1.87
N GLU A 237 -1.99 -18.55 1.78
CA GLU A 237 -3.12 -18.58 2.71
C GLU A 237 -3.80 -19.94 2.74
N LEU A 238 -3.62 -20.81 1.73
CA LEU A 238 -4.08 -22.20 1.78
C LEU A 238 -3.57 -22.94 3.02
N ARG A 239 -2.37 -22.61 3.52
CA ARG A 239 -1.74 -23.35 4.63
C ARG A 239 -1.25 -22.48 5.77
N ALA A 240 -0.91 -21.21 5.53
CA ALA A 240 -0.47 -20.31 6.59
C ALA A 240 -0.87 -18.85 6.29
N PRO A 241 -1.20 -18.06 7.32
CA PRO A 241 -1.31 -16.60 7.17
C PRO A 241 0.01 -16.00 6.66
N TYR A 242 -0.09 -14.95 5.84
CA TYR A 242 1.05 -14.22 5.27
C TYR A 242 2.22 -14.05 6.26
N ALA A 243 1.97 -13.39 7.40
CA ALA A 243 3.03 -13.03 8.35
C ALA A 243 3.76 -14.24 8.92
N ARG A 244 3.05 -15.36 9.11
CA ARG A 244 3.65 -16.61 9.58
C ARG A 244 4.53 -17.25 8.52
N ALA A 245 4.03 -17.37 7.29
CA ALA A 245 4.81 -17.96 6.20
C ALA A 245 6.07 -17.12 5.89
N TRP A 246 5.93 -15.79 5.87
CA TRP A 246 7.03 -14.85 5.71
C TRP A 246 8.09 -15.03 6.80
N HIS A 247 7.66 -15.07 8.07
CA HIS A 247 8.55 -15.26 9.20
C HIS A 247 9.27 -16.61 9.14
N ASP A 248 8.56 -17.71 8.87
CA ASP A 248 9.15 -19.05 8.89
C ASP A 248 10.20 -19.25 7.79
N VAL A 249 9.95 -18.77 6.56
CA VAL A 249 10.95 -18.82 5.48
C VAL A 249 12.11 -17.86 5.78
N GLY A 250 11.81 -16.65 6.26
CA GLY A 250 12.81 -15.65 6.64
C GLY A 250 13.73 -16.10 7.78
N ALA A 251 13.20 -16.85 8.75
CA ALA A 251 13.95 -17.41 9.86
C ALA A 251 15.00 -18.43 9.38
N VAL A 252 14.67 -19.25 8.37
CA VAL A 252 15.67 -20.14 7.75
C VAL A 252 16.79 -19.34 7.10
N ALA A 253 16.44 -18.31 6.31
CA ALA A 253 17.45 -17.46 5.67
C ALA A 253 18.35 -16.77 6.71
N ALA A 254 17.77 -16.24 7.79
CA ALA A 254 18.52 -15.61 8.88
C ALA A 254 19.41 -16.59 9.65
N ALA A 255 19.09 -17.89 9.68
CA ALA A 255 19.90 -18.90 10.34
C ALA A 255 21.18 -19.27 9.56
N VAL A 256 21.20 -19.04 8.24
CA VAL A 256 22.33 -19.44 7.37
C VAL A 256 23.07 -18.28 6.68
N CYS A 257 22.59 -17.06 6.84
CA CYS A 257 23.23 -15.85 6.32
C CYS A 257 23.64 -14.89 7.44
N ASP A 258 24.71 -14.14 7.20
CA ASP A 258 25.05 -12.96 8.00
C ASP A 258 24.11 -11.78 7.65
N ALA A 259 24.26 -10.67 8.38
CA ALA A 259 23.37 -9.51 8.19
C ALA A 259 23.41 -8.93 6.75
N PRO A 260 24.58 -8.79 6.08
CA PRO A 260 24.62 -8.41 4.66
C PRO A 260 23.90 -9.41 3.76
N GLY A 261 24.17 -10.72 3.90
CA GLY A 261 23.50 -11.74 3.10
C GLY A 261 21.99 -11.77 3.32
N LEU A 262 21.53 -11.52 4.55
CA LEU A 262 20.11 -11.41 4.85
C LEU A 262 19.47 -10.16 4.23
N ALA A 263 20.19 -9.03 4.18
CA ALA A 263 19.72 -7.81 3.52
C ALA A 263 19.58 -8.00 2.00
N GLU A 264 20.48 -8.78 1.40
CA GLU A 264 20.35 -9.21 0.01
C GLU A 264 19.10 -10.04 -0.23
N ILE A 265 18.94 -11.11 0.55
CA ILE A 265 17.80 -12.03 0.45
C ILE A 265 16.45 -11.32 0.71
N SER A 266 16.43 -10.39 1.66
CA SER A 266 15.20 -9.69 2.08
C SER A 266 14.76 -8.57 1.12
N GLY A 267 15.58 -8.22 0.11
CA GLY A 267 15.16 -7.23 -0.89
C GLY A 267 16.26 -6.70 -1.82
N GLY A 268 17.54 -6.79 -1.44
CA GLY A 268 18.65 -6.34 -2.30
C GLY A 268 18.69 -7.08 -3.64
N THR A 269 18.55 -8.40 -3.59
CA THR A 269 18.49 -9.25 -4.79
C THR A 269 17.28 -8.90 -5.66
N ALA A 270 16.08 -8.81 -5.10
CA ALA A 270 14.88 -8.44 -5.86
C ALA A 270 15.06 -7.07 -6.56
N ARG A 271 15.63 -6.07 -5.87
CA ARG A 271 15.93 -4.76 -6.47
C ARG A 271 16.84 -4.85 -7.68
N ARG A 272 17.98 -5.52 -7.56
CA ARG A 272 18.94 -5.63 -8.67
C ARG A 272 18.41 -6.43 -9.84
N TRP A 273 17.66 -7.49 -9.57
CA TRP A 273 17.18 -8.39 -10.62
C TRP A 273 16.04 -7.78 -11.42
N TYR A 274 15.09 -7.15 -10.74
CA TYR A 274 13.93 -6.52 -11.36
C TYR A 274 14.12 -5.03 -11.72
N GLY A 275 15.28 -4.43 -11.40
CA GLY A 275 15.52 -3.01 -11.68
C GLY A 275 14.64 -2.05 -10.86
N LEU A 276 14.31 -2.45 -9.63
CA LEU A 276 13.39 -1.72 -8.76
C LEU A 276 14.05 -0.48 -8.14
N PRO A 277 13.28 0.57 -7.81
CA PRO A 277 13.85 1.80 -7.26
C PRO A 277 14.47 1.60 -5.86
N ASP A 278 15.43 2.47 -5.52
CA ASP A 278 16.16 2.43 -4.23
C ASP A 278 15.27 2.76 -3.02
N HIS A 279 14.21 3.52 -3.28
CA HIS A 279 13.17 3.95 -2.35
C HIS A 279 11.80 3.74 -3.01
N PRO A 280 10.71 3.54 -2.26
CA PRO A 280 9.38 3.50 -2.89
C PRO A 280 9.18 4.81 -3.66
N PRO A 281 8.62 4.77 -4.89
CA PRO A 281 8.64 5.92 -5.77
C PRO A 281 8.07 7.16 -5.08
N SER A 282 8.91 8.18 -4.87
CA SER A 282 8.45 9.51 -4.52
C SER A 282 7.79 10.08 -5.76
N ARG A 283 6.45 10.20 -5.77
CA ARG A 283 5.80 10.88 -6.89
C ARG A 283 6.17 12.36 -6.83
N GLY A 284 7.05 12.79 -7.73
CA GLY A 284 7.28 14.19 -8.06
C GLY A 284 6.07 14.75 -8.80
N ASN A 285 5.81 16.05 -8.63
CA ASN A 285 4.82 16.78 -9.40
C ASN A 285 5.13 16.66 -10.91
N PRO A 286 4.17 16.26 -11.77
CA PRO A 286 4.39 16.31 -13.20
C PRO A 286 4.35 17.78 -13.67
N THR A 287 5.41 18.22 -14.33
CA THR A 287 5.40 19.40 -15.21
C THR A 287 4.60 19.09 -16.48
N PRO A 288 3.69 19.95 -16.93
CA PRO A 288 2.85 19.69 -18.10
C PRO A 288 3.47 20.21 -19.40
N GLU A 289 4.00 19.32 -20.24
CA GLU A 289 4.12 19.54 -21.68
C GLU A 289 3.84 18.22 -22.42
N GLY A 290 2.78 18.19 -23.25
CA GLY A 290 2.48 17.10 -24.19
C GLY A 290 1.01 16.68 -24.24
N ASP A 291 0.34 17.09 -25.32
CA ASP A 291 -1.11 17.03 -25.59
C ASP A 291 -1.72 15.59 -25.74
N PRO A 292 -3.07 15.48 -25.68
CA PRO A 292 -3.80 14.31 -25.22
C PRO A 292 -4.54 13.53 -26.32
N LEU A 293 -4.72 12.22 -26.10
CA LEU A 293 -5.61 11.38 -26.90
C LEU A 293 -6.87 11.02 -26.10
N ILE A 294 -7.98 11.47 -26.67
CA ILE A 294 -9.38 11.31 -26.28
C ILE A 294 -9.72 9.83 -26.06
N MET A 295 -10.25 9.48 -24.88
CA MET A 295 -11.15 8.34 -24.74
C MET A 295 -12.40 8.71 -23.95
N THR A 296 -13.51 8.51 -24.65
CA THR A 296 -14.90 8.79 -24.31
C THR A 296 -15.38 8.04 -23.08
N THR A 297 -16.10 8.77 -22.24
CA THR A 297 -16.89 8.32 -21.09
C THR A 297 -17.80 7.13 -21.42
N ARG A 298 -17.70 6.05 -20.65
CA ARG A 298 -18.86 5.26 -20.23
C ARG A 298 -18.83 5.10 -18.72
N THR A 299 -19.84 5.71 -18.14
CA THR A 299 -20.33 5.58 -16.78
C THR A 299 -20.47 4.11 -16.38
N ASP A 300 -19.80 3.70 -15.32
CA ASP A 300 -20.45 2.84 -14.34
C ASP A 300 -19.90 3.12 -12.94
N SER A 301 -20.85 3.24 -12.03
CA SER A 301 -20.73 3.79 -10.70
C SER A 301 -20.12 2.80 -9.71
N THR A 302 -19.67 3.33 -8.57
CA THR A 302 -19.18 2.65 -7.36
C THR A 302 -17.66 2.43 -7.21
N ARG A 303 -16.92 3.55 -7.15
CA ARG A 303 -15.72 3.67 -6.31
C ARG A 303 -16.12 4.30 -4.96
N ALA A 304 -15.82 3.63 -3.85
CA ALA A 304 -15.82 4.25 -2.53
C ALA A 304 -14.38 4.64 -2.18
N ASP A 305 -14.13 5.95 -2.16
CA ASP A 305 -12.95 6.61 -1.58
C ASP A 305 -12.68 6.15 -0.15
N SER A 306 -11.40 6.12 0.24
CA SER A 306 -10.88 5.61 1.52
C SER A 306 -11.43 6.34 2.74
N THR A 307 -12.45 5.83 3.41
CA THR A 307 -12.89 6.43 4.67
C THR A 307 -13.41 5.34 5.59
N ALA A 308 -13.33 5.54 6.90
CA ALA A 308 -14.25 4.84 7.79
C ALA A 308 -15.67 5.10 7.27
N THR A 309 -16.26 4.09 6.63
CA THR A 309 -17.68 3.97 6.25
C THR A 309 -18.42 5.30 6.02
N TYR A 310 -17.97 6.15 5.08
CA TYR A 310 -18.93 7.12 4.55
C TYR A 310 -19.97 6.34 3.74
N PRO A 311 -21.27 6.58 3.99
CA PRO A 311 -22.33 5.96 3.22
C PRO A 311 -22.17 6.24 1.72
N THR A 312 -22.76 5.40 0.88
CA THR A 312 -22.72 5.56 -0.59
C THR A 312 -23.55 6.75 -1.08
N LYS A 313 -24.37 7.34 -0.21
CA LYS A 313 -25.10 8.59 -0.41
C LYS A 313 -24.92 9.51 0.79
N ALA A 314 -25.10 10.81 0.59
CA ALA A 314 -25.21 11.76 1.68
C ALA A 314 -26.43 11.43 2.56
N ASP A 315 -26.27 11.60 3.87
CA ASP A 315 -27.33 11.43 4.86
C ASP A 315 -27.57 12.82 5.49
N PRO A 316 -28.76 13.43 5.29
CA PRO A 316 -29.03 14.75 5.83
C PRO A 316 -28.92 14.78 7.35
N ASP A 317 -29.19 13.68 8.05
CA ASP A 317 -29.15 13.65 9.51
C ASP A 317 -27.73 13.42 10.06
N ARG A 318 -26.72 13.25 9.19
CA ARG A 318 -25.31 13.03 9.56
C ARG A 318 -24.41 14.07 8.90
N LEU A 319 -24.11 15.14 9.64
CA LEU A 319 -23.34 16.29 9.16
C LEU A 319 -22.05 15.89 8.44
N GLY A 320 -21.24 14.98 9.00
CA GLY A 320 -19.98 14.55 8.38
C GLY A 320 -20.13 14.03 6.93
N THR A 321 -21.28 13.44 6.58
CA THR A 321 -21.53 12.93 5.23
C THR A 321 -21.77 14.05 4.22
N LEU A 322 -22.30 15.20 4.66
CA LEU A 322 -22.56 16.36 3.81
C LEU A 322 -21.25 16.97 3.26
N TYR A 323 -20.13 16.69 3.93
CA TYR A 323 -18.83 17.27 3.60
C TYR A 323 -17.89 16.35 2.82
N ARG A 324 -18.27 15.09 2.55
CA ARG A 324 -17.39 14.07 1.92
C ARG A 324 -16.65 14.57 0.67
N TYR A 325 -17.34 15.25 -0.25
CA TYR A 325 -16.78 15.72 -1.51
C TYR A 325 -16.41 17.21 -1.53
N LEU A 326 -16.60 17.95 -0.43
CA LEU A 326 -16.31 19.39 -0.36
C LEU A 326 -14.82 19.65 -0.09
N ARG A 327 -14.22 20.63 -0.76
CA ARG A 327 -12.84 21.07 -0.45
C ARG A 327 -12.87 22.13 0.64
N VAL A 328 -11.76 22.30 1.35
CA VAL A 328 -11.62 23.38 2.36
C VAL A 328 -11.95 24.73 1.74
N VAL A 329 -11.47 25.01 0.53
CA VAL A 329 -11.75 26.26 -0.18
C VAL A 329 -13.23 26.49 -0.49
N ASP A 330 -13.98 25.45 -0.86
CA ASP A 330 -15.42 25.58 -1.16
C ASP A 330 -16.22 25.88 0.12
N VAL A 331 -15.79 25.29 1.24
CA VAL A 331 -16.38 25.50 2.57
C VAL A 331 -16.10 26.91 3.08
N VAL A 332 -14.90 27.42 2.87
CA VAL A 332 -14.53 28.80 3.21
C VAL A 332 -15.33 29.80 2.37
N ASP A 333 -15.43 29.59 1.05
CA ASP A 333 -16.25 30.45 0.17
C ASP A 333 -17.72 30.48 0.62
N ALA A 334 -18.26 29.35 1.07
CA ALA A 334 -19.62 29.25 1.61
C ALA A 334 -19.77 30.01 2.93
N LEU A 335 -18.83 29.87 3.87
CA LEU A 335 -18.80 30.61 5.13
C LEU A 335 -18.78 32.12 4.88
N ASP A 336 -17.88 32.58 4.01
CA ASP A 336 -17.79 33.98 3.59
C ASP A 336 -19.13 34.44 2.98
N GLY A 337 -19.73 33.61 2.12
CA GLY A 337 -21.03 33.87 1.49
C GLY A 337 -22.18 34.09 2.48
N ILE A 338 -22.16 33.43 3.64
CA ILE A 338 -23.17 33.60 4.71
C ILE A 338 -22.75 34.60 5.79
N GLY A 339 -21.65 35.33 5.58
CA GLY A 339 -21.18 36.39 6.47
C GLY A 339 -20.22 35.97 7.58
N TYR A 340 -19.73 34.72 7.57
CA TYR A 340 -18.78 34.17 8.52
C TYR A 340 -17.31 34.44 8.13
N PHE A 341 -17.04 35.66 7.63
CA PHE A 341 -15.71 36.05 7.15
C PHE A 341 -14.62 35.85 8.21
N ASN A 342 -13.59 35.10 7.86
CA ASN A 342 -12.46 34.75 8.74
C ASN A 342 -12.84 33.98 10.02
N ILE A 343 -14.06 33.43 10.11
CA ILE A 343 -14.45 32.55 11.21
C ILE A 343 -14.06 31.11 10.85
N GLY A 344 -13.45 30.40 11.79
CA GLY A 344 -13.11 28.98 11.60
C GLY A 344 -11.83 28.71 10.82
N LEU A 345 -11.17 29.73 10.28
CA LEU A 345 -9.85 29.57 9.65
C LEU A 345 -8.80 29.21 10.70
N VAL A 346 -8.15 28.07 10.49
CA VAL A 346 -7.03 27.62 11.31
C VAL A 346 -5.73 28.15 10.71
N SER A 347 -4.74 28.44 11.56
CA SER A 347 -3.46 29.00 11.14
C SER A 347 -2.84 28.21 9.97
N PRO A 348 -2.32 28.89 8.92
CA PRO A 348 -1.75 28.24 7.73
C PRO A 348 -0.44 27.48 8.00
N GLU A 349 0.08 27.55 9.23
CA GLU A 349 1.20 26.74 9.69
C GLU A 349 0.78 25.29 9.99
N LEU A 350 -0.50 25.04 10.27
CA LEU A 350 -1.02 23.69 10.42
C LEU A 350 -1.14 23.07 9.03
N ARG A 351 -0.25 22.11 8.74
CA ARG A 351 -0.16 21.47 7.42
C ARG A 351 -0.28 19.96 7.52
N PRO A 352 -0.87 19.30 6.51
CA PRO A 352 -0.82 17.85 6.39
C PRO A 352 0.62 17.32 6.49
N ILE A 353 0.80 16.19 7.19
CA ILE A 353 2.11 15.54 7.26
C ILE A 353 2.56 14.98 5.89
N TRP A 354 1.61 14.72 4.99
CA TRP A 354 1.81 14.23 3.62
C TRP A 354 0.77 14.84 2.67
N SER A 355 1.14 14.99 1.39
CA SER A 355 0.33 15.66 0.37
C SER A 355 -0.80 14.79 -0.18
N GLY A 356 -1.92 15.42 -0.56
CA GLY A 356 -3.12 14.73 -1.01
C GLY A 356 -3.97 14.18 0.15
N MET A 357 -3.66 14.57 1.38
CA MET A 357 -4.48 14.26 2.56
C MET A 357 -5.80 15.00 2.48
N ARG A 358 -6.88 14.32 2.86
CA ARG A 358 -8.20 14.96 2.95
C ARG A 358 -9.11 14.24 3.92
N PHE A 359 -9.82 14.99 4.76
CA PHE A 359 -10.90 14.48 5.60
C PHE A 359 -11.83 15.59 6.07
N PHE A 360 -13.06 15.23 6.42
CA PHE A 360 -14.02 16.08 7.12
C PHE A 360 -14.72 15.29 8.21
N GLY A 361 -15.00 15.88 9.36
CA GLY A 361 -15.78 15.17 10.37
C GLY A 361 -16.06 16.00 11.60
N GLU A 362 -16.88 15.45 12.49
CA GLU A 362 -17.30 16.14 13.70
C GLU A 362 -16.17 16.16 14.75
N ALA A 363 -15.94 17.31 15.37
CA ALA A 363 -14.83 17.53 16.27
C ALA A 363 -14.97 16.74 17.58
N ALA A 364 -13.98 15.89 17.87
CA ALA A 364 -13.71 15.33 19.18
C ALA A 364 -12.53 16.08 19.81
N THR A 365 -12.83 17.03 20.69
CA THR A 365 -11.81 17.95 21.24
C THR A 365 -11.03 17.36 22.41
N ILE A 366 -9.74 17.69 22.46
CA ILE A 366 -8.83 17.42 23.58
C ILE A 366 -7.98 18.65 23.85
N ARG A 367 -7.80 18.98 25.14
CA ARG A 367 -6.98 20.09 25.58
C ARG A 367 -5.84 19.59 26.45
N ALA A 368 -4.65 20.06 26.15
CA ALA A 368 -3.46 19.76 26.88
C ALA A 368 -2.75 21.01 27.40
N VAL A 369 -1.95 20.84 28.45
CA VAL A 369 -1.14 21.89 29.05
C VAL A 369 0.29 21.41 29.29
N PRO A 370 1.28 22.31 29.37
CA PRO A 370 2.63 21.94 29.78
C PRO A 370 2.62 21.22 31.14
N SER A 371 3.43 20.17 31.26
CA SER A 371 3.60 19.45 32.52
C SER A 371 4.63 20.17 33.40
N ASN A 372 4.32 20.32 34.69
CA ASN A 372 5.28 20.74 35.72
C ASN A 372 5.89 19.54 36.46
N LYS A 373 5.67 18.32 35.96
CA LYS A 373 6.12 17.07 36.59
C LYS A 373 7.31 16.54 35.77
N PRO A 374 8.52 16.39 36.34
CA PRO A 374 9.62 15.78 35.60
C PRO A 374 9.41 14.28 35.46
N MET A 375 9.76 13.72 34.30
CA MET A 375 9.95 12.27 34.19
C MET A 375 11.17 11.87 35.02
N TRP A 376 11.02 10.85 35.87
CA TRP A 376 12.14 10.33 36.65
C TRP A 376 13.11 9.56 35.75
N LYS A 377 14.36 9.38 36.20
CA LYS A 377 15.34 8.56 35.49
C LYS A 377 14.84 7.11 35.44
N LEU A 378 14.94 6.50 34.27
CA LEU A 378 14.68 5.08 34.05
C LEU A 378 16.03 4.37 33.94
N ASP A 379 16.21 3.28 34.69
CA ASP A 379 17.52 2.65 34.85
C ASP A 379 17.76 1.47 33.91
N THR A 380 16.70 0.88 33.34
CA THR A 380 16.80 -0.27 32.41
C THR A 380 16.23 0.06 31.04
N THR A 381 16.68 -0.66 30.01
CA THR A 381 16.11 -0.56 28.65
C THR A 381 14.61 -0.89 28.66
N GLU A 382 14.20 -1.92 29.41
CA GLU A 382 12.79 -2.29 29.55
C GLU A 382 11.97 -1.14 30.13
N ASP A 383 12.49 -0.45 31.14
CA ASP A 383 11.83 0.72 31.71
C ASP A 383 11.72 1.88 30.72
N ILE A 384 12.77 2.12 29.92
CA ILE A 384 12.79 3.14 28.87
C ILE A 384 11.74 2.84 27.79
N VAL A 385 11.65 1.59 27.33
CA VAL A 385 10.62 1.18 26.37
C VAL A 385 9.23 1.35 26.98
N ALA A 386 9.05 1.00 28.26
CA ALA A 386 7.79 1.15 28.98
C ALA A 386 7.51 2.58 29.50
N ALA A 387 8.31 3.59 29.12
CA ALA A 387 8.25 4.93 29.70
C ALA A 387 6.85 5.56 29.67
N HIS A 388 6.13 5.45 28.54
CA HIS A 388 4.77 5.96 28.41
C HIS A 388 3.80 5.26 29.37
N GLY A 389 3.79 3.93 29.38
CA GLY A 389 2.92 3.14 30.26
C GLY A 389 3.18 3.44 31.74
N ARG A 390 4.45 3.53 32.15
CA ARG A 390 4.85 3.89 33.51
C ARG A 390 4.42 5.32 33.89
N TRP A 391 4.58 6.27 32.97
CA TRP A 391 4.14 7.65 33.18
C TRP A 391 2.63 7.73 33.38
N PHE A 392 1.84 7.15 32.48
CA PHE A 392 0.38 7.21 32.54
C PHE A 392 -0.23 6.40 33.69
N ALA A 393 0.45 5.35 34.15
CA ALA A 393 0.04 4.63 35.36
C ALA A 393 0.18 5.48 36.63
N LYS A 394 1.21 6.34 36.70
CA LYS A 394 1.45 7.24 37.84
C LYS A 394 0.65 8.54 37.73
N TYR A 395 0.54 9.09 36.52
CA TYR A 395 -0.15 10.33 36.21
C TYR A 395 -1.16 10.08 35.09
N PRO A 396 -2.37 9.59 35.42
CA PRO A 396 -3.43 9.41 34.45
C PRO A 396 -3.78 10.73 33.78
N GLN A 397 -4.02 10.69 32.47
CA GLN A 397 -4.42 11.85 31.67
C GLN A 397 -5.88 11.73 31.25
N ALA A 398 -6.47 12.86 30.86
CA ALA A 398 -7.77 12.86 30.21
C ALA A 398 -7.70 12.00 28.95
N LYS A 399 -8.68 11.12 28.78
CA LYS A 399 -8.80 10.25 27.62
C LYS A 399 -9.92 10.77 26.75
N LEU A 400 -9.76 10.63 25.43
CA LEU A 400 -10.90 10.80 24.54
C LEU A 400 -12.03 9.85 24.98
N PRO A 401 -13.29 10.25 24.80
CA PRO A 401 -14.43 9.42 25.12
C PRO A 401 -14.30 8.04 24.44
N THR A 402 -14.70 6.98 25.14
CA THR A 402 -14.66 5.60 24.60
C THR A 402 -15.61 5.39 23.42
N ASP A 403 -16.52 6.35 23.21
CA ASP A 403 -17.51 6.47 22.15
C ASP A 403 -17.06 7.46 21.06
N LEU A 404 -15.75 7.56 20.78
CA LEU A 404 -15.27 8.21 19.55
C LEU A 404 -16.00 7.60 18.35
N ALA A 405 -17.01 8.31 17.84
CA ALA A 405 -17.89 7.74 16.84
C ALA A 405 -17.16 7.68 15.49
N PRO A 406 -17.43 6.65 14.67
CA PRO A 406 -16.94 6.59 13.30
C PRO A 406 -17.29 7.89 12.54
N GLY A 407 -16.27 8.58 12.04
CA GLY A 407 -16.44 9.86 11.33
C GLY A 407 -16.01 11.09 12.13
N HIS A 408 -15.57 10.95 13.38
CA HIS A 408 -15.06 12.07 14.17
C HIS A 408 -13.64 12.49 13.76
N VAL A 409 -13.30 13.76 13.96
CA VAL A 409 -11.96 14.32 13.84
C VAL A 409 -11.44 14.67 15.21
N VAL A 410 -10.31 14.12 15.62
CA VAL A 410 -9.68 14.49 16.90
C VAL A 410 -9.01 15.85 16.74
N VAL A 411 -9.42 16.84 17.53
CA VAL A 411 -8.82 18.18 17.50
C VAL A 411 -8.17 18.50 18.83
N MET A 412 -6.87 18.82 18.78
CA MET A 412 -6.05 19.04 19.95
C MET A 412 -5.54 20.48 20.03
N ASP A 413 -5.90 21.13 21.13
CA ASP A 413 -5.20 22.31 21.66
C ASP A 413 -4.01 21.83 22.49
N SER A 414 -2.80 22.12 21.99
CA SER A 414 -1.54 21.74 22.65
C SER A 414 -1.09 22.72 23.74
N GLY A 415 -1.87 23.78 23.99
CA GLY A 415 -1.63 24.76 25.06
C GLY A 415 -0.36 25.59 24.88
N GLY A 416 0.18 25.67 23.66
CA GLY A 416 1.45 26.35 23.38
C GLY A 416 2.65 25.71 24.09
N GLY A 417 2.56 24.42 24.40
CA GLY A 417 3.57 23.70 25.15
C GLY A 417 4.91 23.53 24.42
N PRO A 418 5.95 23.06 25.15
CA PRO A 418 7.27 22.82 24.55
C PRO A 418 7.17 21.75 23.46
N GLU A 419 8.22 21.64 22.62
CA GLU A 419 8.32 20.58 21.62
C GLU A 419 7.99 19.21 22.24
N THR A 420 6.86 18.65 21.83
CA THR A 420 6.31 17.39 22.34
C THR A 420 5.54 16.70 21.24
N GLY A 421 6.10 15.62 20.68
CA GLY A 421 5.41 14.76 19.74
C GLY A 421 4.28 14.01 20.43
N TYR A 422 3.15 14.70 20.68
CA TYR A 422 1.98 14.11 21.32
C TYR A 422 1.38 13.03 20.44
N TRP A 423 1.32 13.31 19.14
CA TRP A 423 0.91 12.35 18.13
C TRP A 423 2.13 11.76 17.43
N GLY A 424 2.12 10.44 17.29
CA GLY A 424 3.10 9.64 16.56
C GLY A 424 2.41 8.46 15.87
N SER A 425 3.17 7.65 15.15
CA SER A 425 2.59 6.62 14.27
C SER A 425 1.71 5.61 15.01
N GLU A 426 2.09 5.18 16.21
CA GLU A 426 1.33 4.20 17.00
C GLU A 426 0.02 4.77 17.54
N ASN A 427 0.06 5.89 18.27
CA ASN A 427 -1.15 6.39 18.95
C ASN A 427 -2.11 7.09 17.98
N SER A 428 -1.61 7.68 16.90
CA SER A 428 -2.46 8.16 15.81
C SER A 428 -3.19 7.00 15.16
N MET A 429 -2.52 5.87 14.89
CA MET A 429 -3.17 4.66 14.39
C MET A 429 -4.22 4.10 15.37
N GLY A 430 -3.94 4.15 16.68
CA GLY A 430 -4.93 3.84 17.71
C GLY A 430 -6.19 4.72 17.65
N ALA A 431 -6.04 6.02 17.38
CA ALA A 431 -7.17 6.93 17.21
C ALA A 431 -7.98 6.61 15.93
N ILE A 432 -7.31 6.27 14.82
CA ILE A 432 -7.98 5.83 13.58
C ILE A 432 -8.73 4.53 13.79
N LEU A 433 -8.12 3.54 14.47
CA LEU A 433 -8.78 2.29 14.83
C LEU A 433 -10.02 2.53 15.71
N GLY A 434 -9.97 3.57 16.54
CA GLY A 434 -11.09 4.05 17.36
C GLY A 434 -12.20 4.78 16.59
N GLY A 435 -12.08 4.97 15.26
CA GLY A 435 -13.12 5.59 14.42
C GLY A 435 -12.82 7.01 13.97
N ALA A 436 -11.68 7.60 14.36
CA ALA A 436 -11.30 8.91 13.85
C ALA A 436 -11.01 8.87 12.33
N VAL A 437 -11.51 9.87 11.60
CA VAL A 437 -11.19 10.08 10.18
C VAL A 437 -10.05 11.08 9.98
N GLY A 438 -9.64 11.77 11.04
CA GLY A 438 -8.55 12.74 11.02
C GLY A 438 -8.11 13.17 12.40
N ILE A 439 -6.90 13.71 12.48
CA ILE A 439 -6.32 14.32 13.67
C ILE A 439 -5.79 15.70 13.30
N VAL A 440 -6.13 16.72 14.07
CA VAL A 440 -5.62 18.09 13.93
C VAL A 440 -4.98 18.49 15.26
N THR A 441 -3.72 18.88 15.24
CA THR A 441 -3.05 19.46 16.41
C THR A 441 -2.30 20.73 16.05
N ASP A 442 -2.43 21.76 16.87
CA ASP A 442 -1.61 22.97 16.72
C ASP A 442 -0.22 22.86 17.36
N GLY A 443 0.12 21.67 17.86
CA GLY A 443 1.42 21.32 18.42
C GLY A 443 2.27 20.49 17.46
N TYR A 444 2.97 19.50 18.03
CA TYR A 444 3.95 18.70 17.31
C TYR A 444 3.47 17.28 17.07
N CYS A 445 3.85 16.76 15.91
CA CYS A 445 3.73 15.36 15.55
C CYS A 445 5.12 14.74 15.30
N ARG A 446 5.36 13.53 15.76
CA ARG A 446 6.62 12.76 15.58
C ARG A 446 6.36 11.53 14.71
N ASP A 447 7.41 10.77 14.37
CA ASP A 447 7.28 9.55 13.54
C ASP A 447 6.67 9.87 12.16
N THR A 448 7.01 11.04 11.62
CA THR A 448 6.33 11.61 10.45
C THR A 448 6.61 10.87 9.14
N ALA A 449 7.70 10.08 9.08
CA ALA A 449 7.98 9.22 7.95
C ALA A 449 7.02 8.02 7.94
N GLU A 450 6.80 7.42 9.11
CA GLU A 450 5.86 6.34 9.33
C GLU A 450 4.42 6.81 9.07
N LEU A 451 4.04 7.97 9.61
CA LEU A 451 2.70 8.55 9.38
C LEU A 451 2.43 8.86 7.90
N ALA A 452 3.43 9.36 7.18
CA ALA A 452 3.32 9.58 5.73
C ALA A 452 3.19 8.24 4.98
N THR A 453 3.97 7.23 5.37
CA THR A 453 3.92 5.89 4.76
C THR A 453 2.58 5.21 5.01
N GLN A 454 2.03 5.35 6.21
CA GLN A 454 0.74 4.80 6.64
C GLN A 454 -0.45 5.54 6.04
N ARG A 455 -0.23 6.73 5.43
CA ARG A 455 -1.27 7.70 5.07
C ARG A 455 -2.20 8.01 6.24
N THR A 456 -1.65 8.09 7.46
CA THR A 456 -2.44 8.46 8.63
C THR A 456 -2.91 9.92 8.50
N PRO A 457 -4.22 10.21 8.58
CA PRO A 457 -4.74 11.55 8.34
C PRO A 457 -4.47 12.45 9.55
N ILE A 458 -3.30 13.11 9.55
CA ILE A 458 -2.88 14.02 10.60
C ILE A 458 -2.34 15.34 10.05
N VAL A 459 -2.90 16.42 10.57
CA VAL A 459 -2.41 17.78 10.40
C VAL A 459 -1.71 18.21 11.67
N SER A 460 -0.49 18.73 11.56
CA SER A 460 0.22 19.33 12.68
C SER A 460 0.85 20.66 12.30
N ARG A 461 1.01 21.55 13.29
CA ARG A 461 1.79 22.78 13.10
C ARG A 461 3.27 22.49 12.93
N HIS A 462 3.79 21.54 13.69
CA HIS A 462 5.21 21.25 13.74
C HIS A 462 5.51 19.75 13.69
N ARG A 463 6.77 19.44 13.31
CA ARG A 463 7.35 18.10 13.44
C ARG A 463 8.23 18.06 14.70
N GLY A 464 8.03 17.08 15.57
CA GLY A 464 8.69 16.97 16.87
C GLY A 464 9.56 15.73 17.02
N ARG A 465 10.46 15.76 18.01
CA ARG A 465 11.45 14.69 18.29
C ARG A 465 11.22 13.97 19.61
N THR A 466 10.45 14.56 20.51
CA THR A 466 10.35 14.18 21.93
C THR A 466 9.09 13.37 22.24
N ILE A 467 9.05 12.78 23.43
CA ILE A 467 7.94 11.99 23.98
C ILE A 467 7.05 12.81 24.94
N ILE A 468 5.82 12.35 25.18
CA ILE A 468 4.85 12.97 26.11
C ILE A 468 5.35 13.08 27.56
N PRO A 469 5.91 12.02 28.20
CA PRO A 469 6.23 12.02 29.62
C PRO A 469 7.06 13.22 30.07
N GLY A 470 6.52 13.92 31.07
CA GLY A 470 7.12 15.09 31.70
C GLY A 470 7.14 16.37 30.87
N ARG A 471 6.41 16.45 29.75
CA ARG A 471 6.35 17.66 28.91
C ARG A 471 4.95 18.23 28.75
N ILE A 472 3.95 17.37 28.54
CA ILE A 472 2.58 17.80 28.29
C ILE A 472 1.59 16.83 28.94
N GLU A 473 0.43 17.37 29.37
CA GLU A 473 -0.65 16.63 29.99
C GLU A 473 -1.98 16.96 29.34
N ALA A 474 -2.70 15.96 28.82
CA ALA A 474 -4.10 16.13 28.48
C ALA A 474 -4.93 16.24 29.76
N ILE A 475 -5.67 17.34 29.88
CA ILE A 475 -6.41 17.71 31.10
C ILE A 475 -7.92 17.73 30.91
N GLU A 476 -8.40 17.98 29.69
CA GLU A 476 -9.82 18.08 29.38
C GLU A 476 -10.10 17.47 28.01
N THR A 477 -11.27 16.85 27.85
CA THR A 477 -11.80 16.37 26.58
C THR A 477 -13.24 16.81 26.44
N GLN A 478 -13.73 16.97 25.20
CA GLN A 478 -15.11 17.37 24.92
C GLN A 478 -15.51 18.70 25.56
N THR A 479 -14.58 19.65 25.53
CA THR A 479 -14.79 21.06 25.89
C THR A 479 -14.49 21.97 24.70
N THR A 480 -14.89 23.23 24.76
CA THR A 480 -14.45 24.24 23.80
C THR A 480 -12.95 24.48 23.94
N ILE A 481 -12.23 24.44 22.82
CA ILE A 481 -10.77 24.65 22.77
C ILE A 481 -10.41 25.72 21.74
N ALA A 482 -9.16 26.19 21.79
CA ALA A 482 -8.57 27.01 20.73
C ALA A 482 -7.48 26.20 20.02
N CYS A 483 -7.67 25.88 18.75
CA CYS A 483 -6.70 25.12 17.96
C CYS A 483 -6.25 25.97 16.77
N GLY A 484 -4.97 26.32 16.73
CA GLY A 484 -4.41 27.06 15.60
C GLY A 484 -5.03 28.44 15.38
N GLY A 485 -5.60 29.06 16.42
CA GLY A 485 -6.27 30.35 16.36
C GLY A 485 -7.78 30.28 16.08
N ALA A 486 -8.33 29.11 15.76
CA ALA A 486 -9.78 28.90 15.64
C ALA A 486 -10.37 28.36 16.95
N GLN A 487 -11.58 28.82 17.29
CA GLN A 487 -12.39 28.18 18.33
C GLN A 487 -12.97 26.88 17.77
N VAL A 488 -12.91 25.80 18.55
CA VAL A 488 -13.47 24.49 18.19
C VAL A 488 -14.31 23.96 19.34
N ASN A 489 -15.60 23.72 19.09
CA ASN A 489 -16.50 23.05 20.01
C ASN A 489 -16.69 21.59 19.62
N PRO A 490 -17.01 20.69 20.56
CA PRO A 490 -17.41 19.33 20.22
C PRO A 490 -18.61 19.32 19.26
N GLY A 491 -18.50 18.54 18.18
CA GLY A 491 -19.52 18.44 17.13
C GLY A 491 -19.42 19.48 16.01
N ASP A 492 -18.52 20.47 16.09
CA ASP A 492 -18.22 21.34 14.94
C ASP A 492 -17.64 20.51 13.79
N ILE A 493 -17.88 20.91 12.55
CA ILE A 493 -17.31 20.20 11.40
C ILE A 493 -15.89 20.71 11.14
N VAL A 494 -14.93 19.80 11.13
CA VAL A 494 -13.51 20.10 10.91
C VAL A 494 -13.09 19.45 9.61
N GLY A 495 -12.62 20.27 8.69
CA GLY A 495 -12.12 19.86 7.38
C GLY A 495 -10.64 20.12 7.25
N ALA A 496 -9.93 19.21 6.60
CA ALA A 496 -8.54 19.42 6.22
C ALA A 496 -8.28 18.88 4.81
N ASP A 497 -7.49 19.64 4.05
CA ASP A 497 -6.83 19.20 2.82
C ASP A 497 -5.47 19.91 2.66
N ASP A 498 -4.88 19.86 1.47
CA ASP A 498 -3.58 20.50 1.20
C ASP A 498 -3.61 22.04 1.39
N ASP A 499 -4.77 22.68 1.26
CA ASP A 499 -4.91 24.13 1.39
C ASP A 499 -4.92 24.59 2.86
N GLY A 500 -5.33 23.72 3.78
CA GLY A 500 -5.26 23.97 5.22
C GLY A 500 -6.34 23.27 6.02
N VAL A 501 -6.75 23.89 7.13
CA VAL A 501 -7.82 23.37 8.01
C VAL A 501 -8.87 24.45 8.21
N VAL A 502 -10.14 24.06 8.18
CA VAL A 502 -11.31 24.90 8.47
C VAL A 502 -12.19 24.25 9.53
N VAL A 503 -12.76 25.08 10.39
CA VAL A 503 -13.73 24.68 11.42
C VAL A 503 -15.05 25.38 11.14
N VAL A 504 -16.10 24.61 10.91
CA VAL A 504 -17.46 25.12 10.66
C VAL A 504 -18.28 24.93 11.93
N PRO A 505 -18.82 26.00 12.54
CA PRO A 505 -19.73 25.87 13.67
C PRO A 505 -20.93 24.99 13.31
N LYS A 506 -21.24 24.01 14.15
CA LYS A 506 -22.30 23.03 13.88
C LYS A 506 -23.67 23.67 13.58
N GLU A 507 -23.93 24.85 14.14
CA GLU A 507 -25.20 25.58 14.00
C GLU A 507 -25.46 26.04 12.56
N VAL A 508 -24.39 26.26 11.77
CA VAL A 508 -24.48 26.67 10.36
C VAL A 508 -23.99 25.58 9.39
N ALA A 509 -23.56 24.42 9.90
CA ALA A 509 -22.92 23.38 9.10
C ALA A 509 -23.80 22.85 7.95
N HIS A 510 -25.12 22.80 8.11
CA HIS A 510 -26.04 22.42 7.03
C HIS A 510 -26.09 23.47 5.90
N GLU A 511 -26.21 24.74 6.27
CA GLU A 511 -26.28 25.86 5.34
C GLU A 511 -24.96 25.97 4.55
N VAL A 512 -23.83 25.88 5.26
CA VAL A 512 -22.49 25.86 4.67
C VAL A 512 -22.33 24.71 3.69
N ALA A 513 -22.71 23.48 4.05
CA ALA A 513 -22.61 22.34 3.14
C ALA A 513 -23.43 22.52 1.86
N THR A 514 -24.62 23.12 1.99
CA THR A 514 -25.50 23.41 0.86
C THR A 514 -24.84 24.38 -0.13
N HIS A 515 -24.29 25.49 0.36
CA HIS A 515 -23.63 26.49 -0.46
C HIS A 515 -22.29 26.00 -1.01
N ALA A 516 -21.47 25.35 -0.19
CA ALA A 516 -20.17 24.81 -0.60
C ALA A 516 -20.31 23.77 -1.72
N ARG A 517 -21.35 22.92 -1.65
CA ARG A 517 -21.68 21.99 -2.74
C ARG A 517 -22.01 22.73 -4.03
N ALA A 518 -22.83 23.78 -3.97
CA ALA A 518 -23.18 24.56 -5.15
C ALA A 518 -21.96 25.26 -5.77
N ILE A 519 -21.05 25.78 -4.93
CA ILE A 519 -19.78 26.39 -5.34
C ILE A 519 -18.89 25.35 -6.03
N LEU A 520 -18.67 24.20 -5.39
CA LEU A 520 -17.88 23.09 -5.94
C LEU A 520 -18.41 22.65 -7.32
N LEU A 521 -19.71 22.38 -7.42
CA LEU A 521 -20.32 21.91 -8.68
C LEU A 521 -20.22 22.97 -9.78
N SER A 522 -20.38 24.24 -9.45
CA SER A 522 -20.17 25.35 -10.39
C SER A 522 -18.73 25.40 -10.90
N ASP A 523 -17.74 25.29 -10.00
CA ASP A 523 -16.32 25.23 -10.35
C ASP A 523 -15.98 24.01 -11.22
N MET A 524 -16.43 22.82 -10.83
CA MET A 524 -16.17 21.59 -11.57
C MET A 524 -16.74 21.66 -13.00
N ARG A 525 -17.96 22.17 -13.17
CA ARG A 525 -18.58 22.36 -14.51
C ARG A 525 -17.83 23.40 -15.34
N ALA A 526 -17.43 24.50 -14.72
CA ALA A 526 -16.65 25.53 -15.39
C ALA A 526 -15.27 24.99 -15.83
N ARG A 527 -14.61 24.19 -15.00
CA ARG A 527 -13.33 23.53 -15.33
C ARG A 527 -13.50 22.44 -16.38
N ARG A 528 -14.56 21.63 -16.34
CA ARG A 528 -14.90 20.64 -17.37
C ARG A 528 -14.94 21.28 -18.77
N SER A 529 -15.66 22.38 -18.91
CA SER A 529 -15.70 23.13 -20.19
C SER A 529 -14.33 23.64 -20.65
N LYS A 530 -13.44 23.99 -19.71
CA LYS A 530 -12.06 24.40 -20.04
C LYS A 530 -11.19 23.21 -20.44
N TYR A 531 -11.32 22.07 -19.76
CA TYR A 531 -10.63 20.82 -20.11
C TYR A 531 -10.96 20.43 -21.55
N GLU A 532 -12.25 20.41 -21.91
CA GLU A 532 -12.71 20.11 -23.27
C GLU A 532 -12.08 21.04 -24.33
N ARG A 533 -12.01 22.35 -24.04
CA ARG A 533 -11.40 23.34 -24.93
C ARG A 533 -9.88 23.21 -25.07
N LEU A 534 -9.22 22.71 -24.03
CA LEU A 534 -7.78 22.46 -24.01
C LEU A 534 -7.43 21.05 -24.49
N GLY A 535 -8.43 20.21 -24.78
CA GLY A 535 -8.25 18.80 -25.11
C GLY A 535 -7.89 17.89 -23.93
N LEU A 536 -7.70 18.43 -22.72
CA LEU A 536 -7.21 17.67 -21.56
C LEU A 536 -8.10 16.46 -21.26
N PRO A 537 -7.52 15.30 -20.88
CA PRO A 537 -8.28 14.13 -20.49
C PRO A 537 -9.09 14.43 -19.22
N HIS A 538 -10.30 13.88 -19.12
CA HIS A 538 -11.11 14.05 -17.93
C HIS A 538 -10.48 13.33 -16.74
N ASP A 539 -10.52 13.98 -15.58
CA ASP A 539 -10.04 13.45 -14.30
C ASP A 539 -11.10 13.63 -13.20
N PRO A 540 -10.94 13.01 -12.02
CA PRO A 540 -11.93 13.11 -10.93
C PRO A 540 -12.21 14.54 -10.45
N SER A 541 -11.31 15.50 -10.68
CA SER A 541 -11.50 16.89 -10.25
C SER A 541 -12.61 17.61 -11.02
N ILE A 542 -13.08 17.06 -12.14
CA ILE A 542 -14.17 17.63 -12.97
C ILE A 542 -15.37 16.69 -13.11
N ASP A 543 -15.42 15.61 -12.33
CA ASP A 543 -16.53 14.66 -12.30
C ASP A 543 -17.70 15.16 -11.44
N ALA A 544 -18.35 16.25 -11.89
CA ALA A 544 -19.50 16.84 -11.22
C ALA A 544 -20.68 15.86 -11.10
N ASP A 545 -20.82 14.93 -12.04
CA ASP A 545 -21.96 14.01 -12.07
C ASP A 545 -21.86 12.97 -10.94
N ALA A 546 -20.65 12.46 -10.66
CA ALA A 546 -20.42 11.58 -9.51
C ALA A 546 -20.69 12.30 -8.17
N VAL A 547 -20.32 13.57 -8.07
CA VAL A 547 -20.58 14.39 -6.88
C VAL A 547 -22.09 14.63 -6.72
N GLU A 548 -22.80 14.99 -7.78
CA GLU A 548 -24.27 15.15 -7.73
C GLU A 548 -24.98 13.85 -7.37
N ALA A 549 -24.55 12.71 -7.93
CA ALA A 549 -25.14 11.41 -7.63
C ALA A 549 -25.01 11.03 -6.13
N TYR A 550 -23.93 11.43 -5.48
CA TYR A 550 -23.74 11.22 -4.05
C TYR A 550 -24.73 12.04 -3.20
N TYR A 551 -24.97 13.27 -3.61
CA TYR A 551 -25.80 14.25 -2.90
C TYR A 551 -27.28 14.21 -3.29
N ASP A 552 -27.67 13.31 -4.20
CA ASP A 552 -29.04 13.16 -4.68
C ASP A 552 -30.02 12.85 -3.54
N GLY A 553 -30.96 13.78 -3.32
CA GLY A 553 -31.99 13.72 -2.28
C GLY A 553 -31.70 14.54 -1.02
N VAL A 554 -30.57 15.28 -0.97
CA VAL A 554 -30.14 16.11 0.17
C VAL A 554 -29.96 17.57 -0.20
#